data_AF-A0A413ZYG9-F1
#
_entry.id   AF-A0A413ZYG9-F1
#
_cell.length_a   1.000
_cell.length_b   1.000
_cell.length_c   1.000
_cell.angle_alpha   90.00
_cell.angle_beta   90.00
_cell.angle_gamma   90.00
#
_symmetry.space_group_name_H-M   'P 1'
#
loop_
_entity.id
_entity.type
_entity.pdbx_description
1 polymer ?
#
loop_
_entity_poly.entity_id
_entity_poly.type
_entity_poly.pdbx_seq_one_letter_code
_entity_poly.pdbx_strand_id
1 'polypeptide(L)'
;VRQYAMEYAKEYAKEYAKEYAKEYGEEQKQAGIKQGENYMLYSLVQDGDINPEKAAGRLEITVDELRHQMNEAGYQIPTGA
;
A
#
# COMPACT_ATOMS: atom_id res chain seq x y z
N VAL A 1 31.29 36.36 -3.01
CA VAL A 1 31.63 35.01 -2.48
C VAL A 1 30.67 34.53 -1.39
N ARG A 2 30.50 35.25 -0.27
CA ARG A 2 29.57 34.85 0.82
C ARG A 2 28.09 34.74 0.41
N GLN A 3 27.58 35.70 -0.38
CA GLN A 3 26.19 35.66 -0.85
C GLN A 3 25.94 34.46 -1.76
N TYR A 4 26.84 34.22 -2.72
CA TYR A 4 26.79 33.05 -3.61
C TYR A 4 26.80 31.71 -2.85
N ALA A 5 27.65 31.57 -1.82
CA ALA A 5 27.68 30.36 -0.99
C ALA A 5 26.38 30.16 -0.17
N MET A 6 25.76 31.25 0.29
CA MET A 6 24.49 31.20 1.01
C MET A 6 23.31 30.87 0.09
N GLU A 7 23.33 31.38 -1.14
CA GLU A 7 22.31 31.10 -2.15
C GLU A 7 22.37 29.63 -2.59
N TYR A 8 23.58 29.12 -2.86
CA TYR A 8 23.82 27.72 -3.16
C TYR A 8 23.36 26.78 -2.04
N ALA A 9 23.66 27.11 -0.77
CA ALA A 9 23.22 26.30 0.37
C ALA A 9 21.69 26.29 0.53
N LYS A 10 21.01 27.40 0.26
CA LYS A 10 19.54 27.47 0.28
C LYS A 10 18.91 26.65 -0.84
N GLU A 11 19.48 26.70 -2.03
CA GLU A 11 18.99 25.97 -3.19
C GLU A 11 19.17 24.46 -3.01
N TYR A 12 20.34 24.04 -2.49
CA TYR A 12 20.60 22.65 -2.11
C TYR A 12 19.61 22.13 -1.05
N ALA A 13 19.36 22.91 0.02
CA ALA A 13 18.42 22.52 1.06
C ALA A 13 16.97 22.42 0.53
N LYS A 14 16.59 23.29 -0.41
CA LYS A 14 15.27 23.28 -1.04
C LYS A 14 15.08 22.07 -1.96
N GLU A 15 16.08 21.73 -2.77
CA GLU A 15 16.04 20.52 -3.61
C GLU A 15 15.99 19.26 -2.75
N TYR A 16 16.81 19.16 -1.70
CA TYR A 16 16.78 18.03 -0.77
C TYR A 16 15.41 17.84 -0.10
N ALA A 17 14.81 18.94 0.39
CA ALA A 17 13.47 18.89 1.00
C ALA A 17 12.39 18.47 -0.01
N LYS A 18 12.51 18.90 -1.28
CA LYS A 18 11.57 18.57 -2.34
C LYS A 18 11.68 17.10 -2.77
N GLU A 19 12.90 16.59 -2.86
CA GLU A 19 13.17 15.19 -3.19
C GLU A 19 12.65 14.26 -2.08
N TYR A 20 12.90 14.60 -0.82
CA TYR A 20 12.38 13.87 0.34
C TYR A 20 10.84 13.87 0.38
N ALA A 21 10.20 15.03 0.18
CA ALA A 21 8.74 15.11 0.14
C ALA A 21 8.14 14.29 -1.01
N LYS A 22 8.84 14.21 -2.15
CA LYS A 22 8.41 13.43 -3.30
C LYS A 22 8.53 11.93 -3.02
N GLU A 23 9.65 11.48 -2.48
CA GLU A 23 9.89 10.07 -2.13
C GLU A 23 8.85 9.57 -1.11
N TYR A 24 8.63 10.31 -0.03
CA TYR A 24 7.62 9.99 0.97
C TYR A 24 6.19 9.99 0.40
N GLY A 25 5.88 10.96 -0.47
CA GLY A 25 4.59 11.00 -1.15
C GLY A 25 4.36 9.81 -2.09
N GLU A 26 5.41 9.37 -2.78
CA GLU A 26 5.35 8.21 -3.67
C GLU A 26 5.21 6.89 -2.89
N GLU A 27 5.95 6.70 -1.79
CA GLU A 27 5.81 5.53 -0.92
C GLU A 27 4.40 5.40 -0.35
N GLN A 28 3.85 6.50 0.18
CA GLN A 28 2.47 6.50 0.70
C GLN A 28 1.44 6.20 -0.38
N LYS A 29 1.64 6.74 -1.60
CA LYS A 29 0.77 6.45 -2.73
C LYS A 29 0.81 4.96 -3.09
N GLN A 30 1.99 4.36 -3.13
CA GLN A 30 2.15 2.93 -3.42
C GLN A 30 1.53 2.06 -2.32
N ALA A 31 1.70 2.42 -1.05
CA ALA A 31 1.05 1.74 0.07
C ALA A 31 -0.48 1.80 -0.05
N GLY A 32 -1.04 2.97 -0.39
CA GLY A 32 -2.49 3.13 -0.60
C GLY A 32 -3.03 2.32 -1.78
N ILE A 33 -2.28 2.25 -2.89
CA ILE A 33 -2.64 1.42 -4.04
C ILE A 33 -2.69 -0.06 -3.65
N LYS A 34 -1.62 -0.58 -3.01
CA LYS A 34 -1.57 -1.97 -2.55
C LYS A 34 -2.69 -2.29 -1.58
N GLN A 35 -2.98 -1.40 -0.64
CA GLN A 35 -4.08 -1.58 0.30
C GLN A 35 -5.44 -1.65 -0.42
N GLY A 36 -5.67 -0.80 -1.42
CA GLY A 36 -6.87 -0.84 -2.25
C GLY A 36 -7.00 -2.14 -3.05
N GLU A 37 -5.90 -2.66 -3.59
CA GLU A 37 -5.86 -3.94 -4.29
C GLU A 37 -6.21 -5.11 -3.36
N ASN A 38 -5.69 -5.11 -2.13
CA ASN A 38 -6.02 -6.11 -1.12
C ASN A 38 -7.52 -6.10 -0.78
N TYR A 39 -8.11 -4.93 -0.55
CA TYR A 39 -9.54 -4.81 -0.24
C TYR A 39 -10.45 -5.22 -1.41
N MET A 40 -10.03 -4.95 -2.65
CA MET A 40 -10.72 -5.47 -3.82
C MET A 40 -10.76 -7.00 -3.80
N LEU A 41 -9.61 -7.65 -3.52
CA LEU A 41 -9.51 -9.09 -3.40
C LEU A 41 -10.40 -9.63 -2.27
N TYR A 42 -10.43 -8.96 -1.12
CA TYR A 42 -11.27 -9.37 0.02
C TYR A 42 -12.76 -9.31 -0.33
N SER A 43 -13.22 -8.24 -1.02
CA SER A 43 -14.61 -8.15 -1.48
C SER A 43 -14.96 -9.30 -2.41
N LEU A 44 -14.12 -9.57 -3.42
CA LEU A 44 -14.36 -10.65 -4.37
C LEU A 44 -14.43 -12.02 -3.66
N VAL A 45 -13.61 -12.25 -2.63
CA VAL A 45 -13.67 -13.49 -1.84
C VAL A 45 -14.97 -13.57 -1.05
N GLN A 46 -15.37 -12.48 -0.40
CA GLN A 46 -16.60 -12.39 0.39
C GLN A 46 -17.85 -12.60 -0.47
N ASP A 47 -17.85 -12.03 -1.67
CA ASP A 47 -18.96 -12.14 -2.61
C ASP A 47 -18.99 -13.53 -3.30
N GLY A 48 -17.94 -14.34 -3.12
CA GLY A 48 -17.82 -15.67 -3.69
C GLY A 48 -17.36 -15.70 -5.15
N ASP A 49 -16.98 -14.55 -5.72
CA ASP A 49 -16.48 -14.42 -7.11
C ASP A 49 -15.10 -15.06 -7.30
N ILE A 50 -14.32 -15.19 -6.23
CA ILE A 50 -13.03 -15.85 -6.21
C ILE A 50 -12.90 -16.71 -4.95
N ASN A 51 -12.29 -17.88 -5.08
CA ASN A 51 -12.01 -18.72 -3.93
C ASN A 51 -10.82 -18.18 -3.08
N PRO A 52 -10.81 -18.46 -1.77
CA PRO A 52 -9.74 -18.00 -0.87
C PRO A 52 -8.35 -18.42 -1.31
N GLU A 53 -8.19 -19.62 -1.89
CA GLU A 53 -6.89 -20.14 -2.32
C GLU A 53 -6.27 -19.29 -3.44
N LYS A 54 -7.08 -18.90 -4.42
CA LYS A 54 -6.64 -18.06 -5.54
C LYS A 54 -6.38 -16.62 -5.10
N ALA A 55 -7.14 -16.12 -4.13
CA ALA A 55 -6.90 -14.80 -3.55
C ALA A 55 -5.60 -14.76 -2.73
N ALA A 56 -5.39 -15.75 -1.85
CA ALA A 56 -4.17 -15.90 -1.06
C ALA A 56 -2.94 -16.04 -1.97
N GLY A 57 -3.04 -16.83 -3.04
CA GLY A 57 -1.98 -16.97 -4.04
C GLY A 57 -1.63 -15.67 -4.78
N ARG A 58 -2.61 -14.81 -5.07
CA ARG A 58 -2.36 -13.49 -5.69
C ARG A 58 -1.68 -12.51 -4.73
N LEU A 59 -1.94 -12.64 -3.44
CA LEU A 59 -1.32 -11.84 -2.39
C LEU A 59 0.00 -12.44 -1.89
N GLU A 60 0.39 -13.61 -2.40
CA GLU A 60 1.58 -14.36 -1.95
C GLU A 60 1.58 -14.67 -0.44
N ILE A 61 0.39 -14.91 0.13
CA ILE A 61 0.19 -15.27 1.53
C ILE A 61 -0.52 -16.62 1.66
N THR A 62 -0.65 -17.13 2.89
CA THR A 62 -1.44 -18.33 3.17
C THR A 62 -2.94 -17.99 3.23
N VAL A 63 -3.80 -19.00 3.09
CA VAL A 63 -5.26 -18.83 3.25
C VAL A 63 -5.61 -18.42 4.68
N ASP A 64 -4.87 -18.89 5.68
CA ASP A 64 -5.08 -18.50 7.08
C ASP A 64 -4.70 -17.04 7.32
N GLU A 65 -3.60 -16.58 6.73
CA GLU A 65 -3.19 -15.17 6.78
C GLU A 65 -4.21 -14.28 6.06
N LEU A 66 -4.68 -14.70 4.88
CA LEU A 66 -5.76 -14.02 4.17
C LEU A 66 -7.00 -13.91 5.07
N ARG A 67 -7.39 -15.00 5.74
CA ARG A 67 -8.55 -15.02 6.65
C ARG A 67 -8.37 -14.06 7.81
N HIS A 68 -7.16 -13.96 8.37
CA HIS A 68 -6.85 -13.03 9.45
C HIS A 68 -7.01 -11.58 8.97
N GLN A 69 -6.33 -11.21 7.89
CA GLN A 69 -6.37 -9.86 7.33
C GLN A 69 -7.78 -9.44 6.87
N MET A 70 -8.54 -10.37 6.27
CA MET A 70 -9.94 -10.13 5.92
C MET A 70 -10.77 -9.82 7.16
N ASN A 71 -10.65 -10.60 8.24
CA ASN A 71 -11.38 -10.34 9.49
C ASN A 71 -11.00 -9.00 10.11
N GLU A 72 -9.71 -8.65 10.15
CA GLU A 72 -9.24 -7.35 10.65
C GLU A 72 -9.81 -6.18 9.82
N ALA A 73 -9.97 -6.38 8.51
CA ALA A 73 -10.55 -5.41 7.60
C ALA A 73 -12.10 -5.42 7.57
N GLY A 74 -12.76 -6.29 8.35
CA GLY A 74 -14.24 -6.38 8.41
C GLY A 74 -14.87 -7.21 7.30
N TYR A 75 -14.09 -8.00 6.57
CA TYR A 75 -14.55 -8.94 5.55
C TYR A 75 -14.60 -10.38 6.08
N GLN A 76 -15.45 -11.21 5.48
CA GLN A 76 -15.58 -12.62 5.85
C GLN A 76 -15.37 -13.52 4.65
N ILE A 77 -14.66 -14.63 4.86
CA ILE A 77 -14.61 -15.71 3.88
C ILE A 77 -15.92 -16.50 3.99
N PRO A 78 -16.68 -16.69 2.89
CA PRO A 78 -17.91 -17.47 2.95
C PRO A 78 -17.59 -18.90 3.37
N THR A 79 -18.09 -19.29 4.54
CA THR A 79 -18.16 -20.69 4.94
C THR A 79 -19.34 -21.29 4.18
N GLY A 80 -19.09 -22.02 3.09
CA GLY A 80 -20.14 -22.63 2.28
C GLY A 80 -21.20 -23.32 3.15
N ALA A 81 -22.47 -23.01 2.90
CA ALA A 81 -23.61 -23.76 3.41
C ALA A 81 -23.84 -25.02 2.56
#